data_AF-A0A820NL05-F1
#
_entry.id   AF-A0A820NL05-F1
#
_cell.length_a   1.000
_cell.length_b   1.000
_cell.length_c   1.000
_cell.angle_alpha   90.00
_cell.angle_beta   90.00
_cell.angle_gamma   90.00
#
_symmetry.space_group_name_H-M   'P 1'
#
loop_
_entity.id
_entity.type
_entity.pdbx_description
1 polymer ?
#
loop_
_entity_poly.entity_id
_entity_poly.type
_entity_poly.pdbx_seq_one_letter_code
_entity_poly.pdbx_strand_id
1 'polypeptide(L)'
;YFMDNIYAQQFFGNASQNDVIQILERKIESYNDFHRRYPGFGGFLPWFAANGTAMSLLGGWESKVPGLDNGQLIWSIKILIDVLKNKNLISLADKYERRLELMTLTAIPVFYEARRGGLRCESRILNLFNESQMTNPNNYETNGDCLLDDPYEGELMTYYMAL
;
A
#
# COMPACT_ATOMS: atom_id res chain seq x y z
N TYR A 1 -22.43 -11.82 3.77
CA TYR A 1 -21.82 -10.58 4.27
C TYR A 1 -21.11 -9.73 3.21
N PHE A 2 -20.10 -10.18 2.46
CA PHE A 2 -19.53 -9.33 1.38
C PHE A 2 -20.43 -9.19 0.14
N MET A 3 -21.25 -10.20 -0.17
CA MET A 3 -22.12 -10.23 -1.37
C MET A 3 -23.55 -9.69 -1.14
N ASP A 4 -23.91 -9.36 0.10
CA ASP A 4 -25.25 -8.83 0.45
C ASP A 4 -25.27 -7.29 0.48
N ASN A 5 -24.12 -6.64 0.23
CA ASN A 5 -24.02 -5.20 0.20
C ASN A 5 -24.40 -4.70 -1.20
N ILE A 6 -25.50 -3.94 -1.29
CA ILE A 6 -26.04 -3.39 -2.54
C ILE A 6 -25.02 -2.52 -3.30
N TYR A 7 -24.07 -1.89 -2.60
CA TYR A 7 -23.01 -1.09 -3.21
C TYR A 7 -21.92 -1.97 -3.83
N ALA A 8 -21.62 -3.14 -3.24
CA ALA A 8 -20.73 -4.12 -3.85
C ALA A 8 -21.35 -4.71 -5.13
N GLN A 9 -22.67 -4.95 -5.13
CA GLN A 9 -23.39 -5.42 -6.32
C GLN A 9 -23.45 -4.36 -7.44
N GLN A 10 -23.53 -3.08 -7.10
CA GLN A 10 -23.48 -2.01 -8.12
C GLN A 10 -22.10 -1.89 -8.79
N PHE A 11 -21.03 -2.11 -8.03
CA PHE A 11 -19.66 -1.98 -8.55
C PHE A 11 -19.16 -3.26 -9.23
N PHE A 12 -19.57 -4.43 -8.74
CA PHE A 12 -19.12 -5.73 -9.23
C PHE A 12 -20.20 -6.49 -10.03
N GLY A 13 -21.43 -5.99 -10.13
CA GLY A 13 -22.53 -6.68 -10.81
C GLY A 13 -22.84 -8.04 -10.19
N ASN A 14 -23.02 -9.05 -11.05
CA ASN A 14 -23.16 -10.47 -10.66
C ASN A 14 -21.81 -11.17 -10.47
N ALA A 15 -20.74 -10.46 -10.07
CA ALA A 15 -19.43 -11.08 -9.87
C ALA A 15 -19.55 -12.26 -8.90
N SER A 16 -19.09 -13.41 -9.36
CA SER A 16 -18.94 -14.59 -8.53
C SER A 16 -17.79 -14.41 -7.55
N GLN A 17 -17.72 -15.28 -6.54
CA GLN A 17 -16.54 -15.36 -5.68
C GLN A 17 -15.25 -15.59 -6.50
N ASN A 18 -15.34 -16.36 -7.59
CA ASN A 18 -14.18 -16.63 -8.45
C ASN A 18 -13.70 -15.38 -9.19
N ASP A 19 -14.61 -14.50 -9.62
CA ASP A 19 -14.25 -13.24 -10.27
C ASP A 19 -13.50 -12.34 -9.29
N VAL A 20 -13.97 -12.25 -8.04
CA VAL A 20 -13.30 -11.49 -6.98
C VAL A 20 -11.92 -12.07 -6.68
N ILE A 21 -11.79 -13.40 -6.55
CA ILE A 21 -10.51 -14.06 -6.34
C ILE A 21 -9.54 -13.73 -7.49
N GLN A 22 -10.00 -13.82 -8.74
CA GLN A 22 -9.16 -13.52 -9.90
C GLN A 22 -8.70 -12.05 -9.90
N ILE A 23 -9.56 -11.11 -9.50
CA ILE A 23 -9.19 -9.69 -9.37
C ILE A 23 -8.11 -9.51 -8.29
N LEU A 24 -8.28 -10.17 -7.13
CA LEU A 24 -7.32 -10.07 -6.04
C LEU A 24 -5.97 -10.70 -6.41
N GLU A 25 -5.96 -11.85 -7.08
CA GLU A 25 -4.74 -12.47 -7.60
C GLU A 25 -3.98 -11.54 -8.54
N ARG A 26 -4.66 -10.98 -9.55
CA ARG A 26 -4.04 -10.02 -10.49
C ARG A 26 -3.55 -8.77 -9.78
N LYS A 27 -4.27 -8.29 -8.77
CA LYS A 27 -3.92 -7.10 -8.01
C LYS A 27 -2.63 -7.33 -7.22
N ILE A 28 -2.52 -8.44 -6.48
CA ILE A 28 -1.31 -8.72 -5.69
C ILE A 28 -0.10 -9.01 -6.59
N GLU A 29 -0.30 -9.66 -7.73
CA GLU A 29 0.75 -9.84 -8.75
C GLU A 29 1.23 -8.50 -9.32
N SER A 30 0.31 -7.57 -9.60
CA SER A 30 0.67 -6.23 -10.05
C SER A 30 1.46 -5.44 -8.99
N TYR A 31 1.12 -5.59 -7.71
CA TYR A 31 1.87 -4.96 -6.61
C TYR A 31 3.28 -5.49 -6.49
N ASN A 32 3.45 -6.81 -6.67
CA ASN A 32 4.75 -7.48 -6.61
C ASN A 32 5.61 -7.10 -7.81
N ASP A 33 5.04 -7.07 -9.02
CA ASP A 33 5.74 -6.61 -10.21
C ASP A 33 6.17 -5.14 -10.09
N PHE A 34 5.28 -4.26 -9.61
CA PHE A 34 5.60 -2.86 -9.38
C PHE A 34 6.75 -2.70 -8.38
N HIS A 35 6.71 -3.42 -7.25
CA HIS A 35 7.78 -3.38 -6.26
C HIS A 35 9.12 -3.88 -6.84
N ARG A 36 9.10 -4.97 -7.60
CA ARG A 36 10.32 -5.49 -8.26
C ARG A 36 10.96 -4.48 -9.20
N ARG A 37 10.15 -3.65 -9.88
CA ARG A 37 10.65 -2.59 -10.77
C ARG A 37 11.08 -1.32 -10.02
N TYR A 38 10.43 -1.01 -8.90
CA TYR A 38 10.63 0.22 -8.13
C TYR A 38 10.73 -0.08 -6.63
N PRO A 39 11.77 -0.79 -6.18
CA PRO A 39 11.86 -1.27 -4.80
C PRO A 39 11.98 -0.13 -3.77
N GLY A 40 12.44 1.06 -4.17
CA GLY A 40 12.54 2.24 -3.32
C GLY A 40 11.21 2.70 -2.72
N PHE A 41 10.05 2.29 -3.29
CA PHE A 41 8.75 2.51 -2.66
C PHE A 41 8.52 1.66 -1.40
N GLY A 42 9.41 0.70 -1.09
CA GLY A 42 9.35 -0.08 0.15
C GLY A 42 8.11 -0.97 0.27
N GLY A 43 7.39 -1.25 -0.81
CA GLY A 43 6.11 -1.96 -0.74
C GLY A 43 4.90 -1.05 -0.52
N PHE A 44 5.07 0.26 -0.62
CA PHE A 44 3.97 1.21 -0.73
C PHE A 44 3.66 1.50 -2.20
N LEU A 45 2.56 2.21 -2.46
CA LEU A 45 2.15 2.60 -3.80
C LEU A 45 2.09 4.14 -3.91
N PRO A 46 2.72 4.73 -4.94
CA PRO A 46 2.45 6.13 -5.28
C PRO A 46 1.06 6.24 -5.90
N TRP A 47 0.66 7.44 -6.33
CA TRP A 47 -0.31 7.49 -7.40
C TRP A 47 0.32 6.93 -8.68
N PHE A 48 -0.41 6.05 -9.36
CA PHE A 48 0.08 5.30 -10.52
C PHE A 48 -0.93 5.36 -11.66
N ALA A 49 -0.45 5.16 -12.87
CA ALA A 49 -1.31 4.87 -14.01
C ALA A 49 -1.49 3.35 -14.14
N ALA A 50 -2.74 2.92 -14.37
CA ALA A 50 -3.09 1.53 -14.64
C ALA A 50 -3.75 1.45 -16.01
N ASN A 51 -3.11 0.78 -16.96
CA ASN A 51 -3.58 0.64 -18.35
C ASN A 51 -4.08 -0.78 -18.67
N GLY A 52 -4.39 -1.57 -17.63
CA GLY A 52 -4.90 -2.94 -17.74
C GLY A 52 -3.82 -4.02 -17.90
N THR A 53 -2.56 -3.67 -18.18
CA THR A 53 -1.46 -4.65 -18.29
C THR A 53 -0.40 -4.49 -17.22
N ALA A 54 -0.11 -3.26 -16.79
CA ALA A 54 0.85 -2.99 -15.73
C ALA A 54 0.54 -1.70 -14.98
N MET A 55 1.12 -1.58 -13.79
CA MET A 55 1.18 -0.33 -13.04
C MET A 55 2.42 0.46 -13.47
N SER A 56 2.25 1.70 -13.91
CA SER A 56 3.35 2.60 -14.26
C SER A 56 3.33 3.85 -13.38
N LEU A 57 4.49 4.50 -13.26
CA LEU A 57 4.60 5.77 -12.54
C LEU A 57 3.70 6.81 -13.22
N LEU A 58 2.97 7.56 -12.40
CA LEU A 58 2.17 8.70 -12.87
C LEU A 58 3.03 9.96 -12.84
N GLY A 59 2.82 10.85 -13.81
CA GLY A 59 3.47 12.16 -13.85
C GLY A 59 3.30 12.93 -12.54
N GLY A 60 4.41 13.37 -11.95
CA GLY A 60 4.43 14.10 -10.67
C GLY A 60 4.50 13.23 -9.42
N TRP A 61 4.48 11.89 -9.55
CA TRP A 61 4.52 10.90 -8.46
C TRP A 61 5.65 9.87 -8.63
N GLU A 62 6.56 10.09 -9.57
CA GLU A 62 7.59 9.12 -9.98
C GLU A 62 8.56 8.74 -8.86
N SER A 63 8.73 9.63 -7.88
CA SER A 63 9.62 9.47 -6.73
C SER A 63 8.95 9.85 -5.42
N LYS A 64 7.61 9.81 -5.36
CA LYS A 64 6.83 10.29 -4.21
C LYS A 64 5.80 9.27 -3.78
N VAL A 65 5.63 9.09 -2.48
CA VAL A 65 4.65 8.15 -1.94
C VAL A 65 3.84 8.76 -0.80
N PRO A 66 2.49 8.73 -0.87
CA PRO A 66 1.65 9.36 0.14
C PRO A 66 1.39 8.42 1.31
N GLY A 67 1.51 8.91 2.54
CA GLY A 67 1.24 8.17 3.76
C GLY A 67 -0.25 7.90 3.99
N LEU A 68 -1.11 8.88 3.68
CA LEU A 68 -2.57 8.79 3.86
C LEU A 68 -3.18 7.61 3.09
N ASP A 69 -3.02 7.58 1.76
CA ASP A 69 -3.60 6.55 0.89
C ASP A 69 -3.04 5.15 1.26
N ASN A 70 -1.77 5.08 1.62
CA ASN A 70 -1.15 3.82 2.02
C ASN A 70 -1.61 3.37 3.41
N GLY A 71 -1.95 4.27 4.32
CA GLY A 71 -2.58 3.94 5.60
C GLY A 71 -3.92 3.21 5.39
N GLN A 72 -4.76 3.75 4.49
CA GLN A 72 -6.02 3.10 4.09
C GLN A 72 -5.79 1.73 3.45
N LEU A 73 -4.78 1.62 2.58
CA LEU A 73 -4.44 0.36 1.92
C LEU A 73 -3.97 -0.71 2.91
N ILE A 74 -3.15 -0.36 3.89
CA ILE A 74 -2.63 -1.28 4.90
C ILE A 74 -3.78 -1.92 5.68
N TRP A 75 -4.69 -1.11 6.23
CA TRP A 75 -5.84 -1.62 6.97
C TRP A 75 -6.76 -2.47 6.11
N SER A 76 -6.96 -2.07 4.85
CA SER A 76 -7.72 -2.86 3.87
C SER A 76 -7.08 -4.22 3.61
N ILE A 77 -5.76 -4.29 3.46
CA ILE A 77 -5.01 -5.56 3.30
C ILE A 77 -5.13 -6.41 4.56
N LYS A 78 -4.99 -5.82 5.75
CA LYS A 78 -5.11 -6.54 7.03
C LYS A 78 -6.48 -7.21 7.18
N ILE A 79 -7.57 -6.48 6.92
CA ILE A 79 -8.92 -7.04 6.94
C ILE A 79 -9.10 -8.11 5.86
N LEU A 80 -8.56 -7.88 4.66
CA LEU A 80 -8.65 -8.84 3.56
C LEU A 80 -7.99 -10.18 3.90
N ILE A 81 -6.82 -10.17 4.55
CA ILE A 81 -6.12 -11.38 5.00
C ILE A 81 -7.05 -12.22 5.90
N ASP A 82 -7.68 -11.60 6.90
CA ASP A 82 -8.59 -12.30 7.82
C ASP A 82 -9.80 -12.89 7.07
N VAL A 83 -10.36 -12.14 6.12
CA VAL A 83 -11.48 -12.60 5.29
C VAL A 83 -11.08 -13.79 4.43
N LEU A 84 -9.92 -13.74 3.76
CA LEU A 84 -9.41 -14.83 2.92
C LEU A 84 -9.16 -16.10 3.75
N LYS A 85 -8.58 -15.96 4.95
CA LYS A 85 -8.37 -17.08 5.88
C LYS A 85 -9.69 -17.71 6.31
N ASN A 86 -10.67 -16.91 6.69
CA ASN A 86 -12.02 -17.38 7.05
C ASN A 86 -12.75 -18.07 5.90
N LYS A 87 -12.39 -17.75 4.65
CA LYS A 87 -12.91 -18.41 3.44
C LYS A 87 -12.07 -19.61 2.99
N ASN A 88 -11.08 -20.02 3.78
CA ASN A 88 -10.13 -21.09 3.47
C ASN A 88 -9.33 -20.86 2.16
N LEU A 89 -9.13 -19.60 1.78
CA LEU A 89 -8.33 -19.16 0.63
C LEU A 89 -6.89 -18.87 1.05
N ILE A 90 -6.26 -19.83 1.72
CA ILE A 90 -4.98 -19.64 2.45
C ILE A 90 -3.85 -19.17 1.53
N SER A 91 -3.68 -19.79 0.36
CA SER A 91 -2.61 -19.41 -0.59
C SER A 91 -2.70 -17.94 -1.02
N LEU A 92 -3.91 -17.40 -1.20
CA LEU A 92 -4.10 -15.99 -1.54
C LEU A 92 -3.85 -15.10 -0.33
N ALA A 93 -4.28 -15.52 0.87
CA ALA A 93 -4.00 -14.80 2.11
C ALA A 93 -2.48 -14.64 2.31
N ASP A 94 -1.70 -15.71 2.16
CA ASP A 94 -0.24 -15.71 2.32
C ASP A 94 0.45 -14.69 1.37
N LYS A 95 -0.05 -14.52 0.14
CA LYS A 95 0.47 -13.51 -0.79
C LYS A 95 0.27 -12.09 -0.27
N TYR A 96 -0.89 -11.82 0.34
CA TYR A 96 -1.17 -10.52 0.96
C TYR A 96 -0.44 -10.32 2.28
N GLU A 97 -0.23 -11.37 3.07
CA GLU A 97 0.59 -11.31 4.30
C GLU A 97 2.01 -10.90 3.99
N ARG A 98 2.66 -11.51 2.99
CA ARG A 98 4.01 -11.11 2.56
C ARG A 98 4.09 -9.64 2.14
N ARG A 99 3.02 -9.13 1.51
CA ARG A 99 2.95 -7.71 1.15
C ARG A 99 2.84 -6.83 2.39
N LEU A 100 1.98 -7.19 3.33
CA LEU A 100 1.83 -6.48 4.59
C LEU A 100 3.15 -6.48 5.39
N GLU A 101 3.83 -7.63 5.48
CA GLU A 101 5.15 -7.76 6.12
C GLU A 101 6.19 -6.82 5.52
N LEU A 102 6.25 -6.74 4.18
CA LEU A 102 7.13 -5.80 3.49
C LEU A 102 6.79 -4.34 3.84
N MET A 103 5.50 -3.99 3.85
CA MET A 103 5.05 -2.65 4.25
C MET A 103 5.42 -2.35 5.71
N THR A 104 5.27 -3.30 6.64
CA THR A 104 5.68 -3.16 8.04
C THR A 104 7.18 -2.89 8.15
N LEU A 105 8.00 -3.68 7.46
CA LEU A 105 9.45 -3.60 7.52
C LEU A 105 9.99 -2.21 7.12
N THR A 106 9.31 -1.55 6.17
CA THR A 106 9.79 -0.30 5.56
C THR A 106 9.01 0.93 6.01
N ALA A 107 7.91 0.79 6.77
CA ALA A 107 7.06 1.91 7.16
C ALA A 107 7.80 3.01 7.92
N ILE A 108 8.66 2.64 8.89
CA ILE A 108 9.50 3.60 9.63
C ILE A 108 10.49 4.32 8.70
N PRO A 109 11.37 3.63 7.95
CA PRO A 109 12.24 4.29 6.97
C PRO A 109 11.50 5.24 6.03
N VAL A 110 10.37 4.79 5.47
CA VAL A 110 9.62 5.53 4.46
C VAL A 110 8.91 6.74 5.05
N PHE A 111 8.15 6.59 6.15
CA PHE A 111 7.21 7.62 6.61
C PHE A 111 7.60 8.33 7.89
N TYR A 112 8.44 7.76 8.76
CA TYR A 112 8.82 8.47 9.99
C TYR A 112 9.85 9.56 9.73
N GLU A 113 9.51 10.78 10.13
CA GLU A 113 10.34 11.97 10.03
C GLU A 113 10.91 12.33 11.42
N ALA A 114 12.17 11.96 11.65
CA ALA A 114 12.79 12.09 12.96
C ALA A 114 13.09 13.55 13.37
N ARG A 115 13.25 14.50 12.42
CA ARG A 115 13.65 15.88 12.75
C ARG A 115 12.52 16.66 13.41
N ARG A 116 11.29 16.50 12.94
CA ARG A 116 10.10 17.15 13.50
C ARG A 116 9.30 16.23 14.41
N GLY A 117 9.55 14.93 14.38
CA GLY A 117 8.85 13.96 15.22
C GLY A 117 7.41 13.75 14.76
N GLY A 118 7.24 13.19 13.56
CA GLY A 118 5.92 12.89 13.00
C GLY A 118 5.99 12.00 11.78
N LEU A 119 4.84 11.74 11.15
CA LEU A 119 4.76 10.95 9.93
C LEU A 119 4.63 11.86 8.71
N ARG A 120 5.41 11.61 7.67
CA ARG A 120 5.36 12.35 6.41
C ARG A 120 3.99 12.16 5.76
N CYS A 121 3.35 13.26 5.34
CA CYS A 121 2.21 13.16 4.41
C CYS A 121 2.65 12.51 3.10
N GLU A 122 3.83 12.90 2.62
CA GLU A 122 4.42 12.41 1.39
C GLU A 122 5.93 12.27 1.57
N SER A 123 6.45 11.11 1.18
CA SER A 123 7.88 10.82 1.19
C SER A 123 8.47 10.92 -0.20
N ARG A 124 9.52 11.73 -0.36
CA ARG A 124 10.37 11.80 -1.54
C ARG A 124 11.44 10.73 -1.45
N ILE A 125 11.61 9.94 -2.51
CA ILE A 125 12.52 8.79 -2.58
C ILE A 125 13.76 9.20 -3.39
N LEU A 126 14.95 9.02 -2.82
CA LEU A 126 16.21 9.39 -3.47
C LEU A 126 16.72 8.32 -4.44
N ASN A 127 16.70 7.05 -4.01
CA ASN A 127 17.12 5.90 -4.80
C ASN A 127 15.95 4.96 -5.03
N LEU A 128 15.31 5.09 -6.19
CA LEU A 128 14.10 4.34 -6.53
C LEU A 128 14.38 2.87 -6.87
N PHE A 129 15.53 2.60 -7.47
CA PHE A 129 15.83 1.30 -8.09
C PHE A 129 16.71 0.40 -7.23
N ASN A 130 17.22 0.89 -6.10
CA ASN A 130 18.15 0.15 -5.26
C ASN A 130 17.43 -0.45 -4.04
N GLU A 131 17.14 -1.75 -4.10
CA GLU A 131 16.44 -2.49 -3.05
C GLU A 131 17.15 -2.42 -1.69
N SER A 132 18.49 -2.36 -1.67
CA SER A 132 19.25 -2.23 -0.42
C SER A 132 18.97 -0.93 0.35
N GLN A 133 18.34 0.06 -0.30
CA GLN A 133 18.02 1.36 0.30
C GLN A 133 16.61 1.43 0.90
N MET A 134 15.77 0.41 0.72
CA MET A 134 14.37 0.50 1.16
C MET A 134 14.20 0.55 2.69
N THR A 135 15.18 0.05 3.43
CA THR A 135 15.23 0.11 4.90
C THR A 135 16.15 1.22 5.43
N ASN A 136 16.79 1.98 4.53
CA ASN A 136 17.65 3.10 4.91
C ASN A 136 16.80 4.39 5.03
N PRO A 137 16.60 4.94 6.24
CA PRO A 137 15.81 6.17 6.40
C PRO A 137 16.39 7.38 5.64
N ASN A 138 17.69 7.38 5.35
CA ASN A 138 18.32 8.44 4.55
C ASN A 138 17.93 8.41 3.06
N ASN A 139 17.24 7.35 2.61
CA ASN A 139 16.69 7.29 1.27
C ASN A 139 15.39 8.10 1.11
N TYR A 140 14.85 8.61 2.22
CA TYR A 140 13.53 9.23 2.29
C TYR A 140 13.60 10.63 2.89
N GLU A 141 13.02 11.58 2.18
CA GLU A 141 12.91 12.96 2.62
C GLU A 141 11.45 13.38 2.68
N THR A 142 11.14 14.38 3.51
CA THR A 142 9.80 14.96 3.48
C THR A 142 9.68 15.88 2.28
N ASN A 143 8.60 15.72 1.51
CA ASN A 143 8.24 16.71 0.51
C ASN A 143 7.48 17.87 1.18
N GLY A 144 8.11 19.04 1.26
CA GLY A 144 7.54 20.22 1.92
C GLY A 144 7.40 20.05 3.44
N ASP A 145 6.41 20.75 4.01
CA ASP A 145 6.25 20.84 5.47
C ASP A 145 5.10 19.98 6.02
N CYS A 146 4.44 19.14 5.22
CA CYS A 146 3.26 18.39 5.64
C CYS A 146 3.59 17.14 6.47
N LEU A 147 2.92 17.00 7.62
CA LEU A 147 2.89 15.79 8.46
C LEU A 147 1.44 15.28 8.60
N LEU A 148 1.26 13.98 8.84
CA LEU A 148 -0.03 13.39 9.20
C LEU A 148 -0.30 13.64 10.69
N ASP A 149 -0.78 14.84 11.02
CA ASP A 149 -0.93 15.34 12.38
C ASP A 149 -2.37 15.78 12.75
N ASP A 150 -3.34 15.46 11.89
CA ASP A 150 -4.76 15.71 12.10
C ASP A 150 -5.55 14.40 12.33
N PRO A 151 -6.80 14.49 12.83
CA PRO A 151 -7.63 13.30 13.11
C PRO A 151 -8.42 12.82 11.88
N TYR A 152 -7.98 13.13 10.65
CA TYR A 152 -8.66 12.69 9.44
C TYR A 152 -8.04 11.38 8.91
N GLU A 153 -8.06 11.14 7.60
CA GLU A 153 -7.72 9.84 7.02
C GLU A 153 -6.27 9.41 7.26
N GLY A 154 -5.36 10.38 7.44
CA GLY A 154 -3.95 10.14 7.74
C GLY A 154 -3.71 9.39 9.06
N GLU A 155 -4.66 9.48 10.00
CA GLU A 155 -4.60 8.83 11.30
C GLU A 155 -4.49 7.30 11.17
N LEU A 156 -4.98 6.71 10.08
CA LEU A 156 -4.85 5.28 9.81
C LEU A 156 -3.39 4.82 9.69
N MET A 157 -2.51 5.63 9.08
CA MET A 157 -1.08 5.35 9.05
C MET A 157 -0.47 5.53 10.44
N THR A 158 -0.89 6.57 11.17
CA THR A 158 -0.42 6.84 12.55
C THR A 158 -0.74 5.68 13.50
N TYR A 159 -1.97 5.16 13.46
CA TYR A 159 -2.34 3.98 14.24
C TYR A 159 -1.54 2.75 13.84
N TYR A 160 -1.35 2.51 12.54
CA TYR A 160 -0.58 1.37 12.08
C TYR A 160 0.87 1.39 12.59
N MET A 161 1.49 2.56 12.54
CA MET A 161 2.86 2.79 13.00
C MET A 161 3.05 2.63 14.52
N ALA A 162 1.95 2.67 15.29
CA ALA A 162 1.96 2.52 16.75
C ALA A 162 1.73 1.07 17.23
N LEU A 163 1.42 0.14 16.33
CA LEU A 163 1.26 -1.30 16.63
C LEU A 163 2.61 -2.01 16.72
#